data_AF-A0A4P5PJ78-F1
#
_entry.id   AF-A0A4P5PJ78-F1
#
_cell.length_a   1.000
_cell.length_b   1.000
_cell.length_c   1.000
_cell.angle_alpha   90.00
_cell.angle_beta   90.00
_cell.angle_gamma   90.00
#
_symmetry.space_group_name_H-M   'P 1'
#
loop_
_entity.id
_entity.type
_entity.pdbx_description
1 polymer ?
#
loop_
_entity_poly.entity_id
_entity_poly.type
_entity_poly.pdbx_seq_one_letter_code
_entity_poly.pdbx_strand_id
1 'polypeptide(L)'
;MSRMWDDAAAEVFFDELKKKRGHGSSQLALRRTIQLYEQEQLIGSSIYTKMYKACRYSSREKIELVLNQLGAALENGTLQLTGAYRFDPQMPPHAEFLALWAHTVQTAFKGKVLDDPRVHQLRMYIDRNNIQYIRRNFGHGQTDEAALAAYVRTAKKQGGLGGRKLIAERARFHNKFLKTEAYQSGQENRKRLTPNFHSEFILDAKQRFVSQWNVLVFDQNRKLITERSYYDKLYPTKQEQYYFEQQIMDGESFNYANRNNLEHRRLDSMPPRKEDYTMRKEIGKKWSNPMDQIDYRFKKADKKKDDYSKKDSHHKSLLVKVLSVVAIGYFTKKIRDRKK
;
A
#
# COMPACT_ATOMS: atom_id res chain seq x y z
N MET A 1 16.25 -21.71 -10.02
CA MET A 1 17.47 -20.93 -9.72
C MET A 1 17.03 -19.61 -9.09
N SER A 2 17.57 -19.25 -7.93
CA SER A 2 17.34 -17.93 -7.34
C SER A 2 17.90 -16.86 -8.28
N ARG A 3 17.06 -15.93 -8.75
CA ARG A 3 17.47 -14.88 -9.69
C ARG A 3 18.19 -13.78 -8.90
N MET A 4 19.46 -13.53 -9.23
CA MET A 4 20.29 -12.49 -8.62
C MET A 4 20.28 -11.21 -9.48
N TRP A 5 21.00 -10.17 -9.05
CA TRP A 5 21.24 -8.97 -9.85
C TRP A 5 21.92 -9.31 -11.19
N ASP A 6 21.62 -8.55 -12.24
CA ASP A 6 22.34 -8.63 -13.51
C ASP A 6 23.61 -7.75 -13.51
N ASP A 7 24.43 -7.90 -14.55
CA ASP A 7 25.72 -7.21 -14.65
C ASP A 7 25.58 -5.68 -14.56
N ALA A 8 24.54 -5.11 -15.19
CA ALA A 8 24.29 -3.67 -15.14
C ALA A 8 23.98 -3.16 -13.72
N ALA A 9 23.22 -3.92 -12.93
CA ALA A 9 23.00 -3.61 -11.53
C ALA A 9 24.28 -3.79 -10.69
N ALA A 10 25.06 -4.82 -10.96
CA ALA A 10 26.33 -5.08 -10.28
C ALA A 10 27.37 -3.97 -10.55
N GLU A 11 27.47 -3.48 -11.79
CA GLU A 11 28.34 -2.34 -12.15
C GLU A 11 28.02 -1.09 -11.32
N VAL A 12 26.73 -0.76 -11.16
CA VAL A 12 26.30 0.36 -10.30
C VAL A 12 26.76 0.19 -8.86
N PHE A 13 26.67 -1.02 -8.32
CA PHE A 13 27.15 -1.31 -6.98
C PHE A 13 28.67 -1.13 -6.86
N PHE A 14 29.43 -1.66 -7.82
CA PHE A 14 30.89 -1.51 -7.84
C PHE A 14 31.34 -0.06 -7.99
N ASP A 15 30.65 0.74 -8.78
CA ASP A 15 30.95 2.16 -8.92
C ASP A 15 30.69 2.94 -7.64
N GLU A 16 29.61 2.65 -6.92
CA GLU A 16 29.33 3.25 -5.61
C GLU A 16 30.36 2.80 -4.56
N LEU A 17 30.79 1.54 -4.60
CA LEU A 17 31.89 1.05 -3.76
C LEU A 17 33.20 1.81 -4.03
N LYS A 18 33.60 1.98 -5.30
CA LYS A 18 34.81 2.71 -5.70
C LYS A 18 34.80 4.15 -5.18
N LYS A 19 33.68 4.87 -5.36
CA LYS A 19 33.50 6.25 -4.86
C LYS A 19 33.70 6.37 -3.35
N LYS A 20 33.30 5.36 -2.57
CA LYS A 20 33.37 5.39 -1.09
C LYS A 20 34.73 4.97 -0.53
N ARG A 21 35.54 4.21 -1.28
CA ARG A 21 36.90 3.79 -0.88
C ARG A 21 37.93 4.92 -0.98
N GLY A 22 37.70 5.95 -1.78
CA GLY A 22 38.67 7.01 -2.05
C GLY A 22 38.89 8.07 -0.95
N HIS A 23 38.12 8.07 0.15
CA HIS A 23 38.12 9.20 1.10
C HIS A 23 38.07 8.74 2.58
N GLY A 24 39.19 8.85 3.30
CA GLY A 24 39.26 8.75 4.77
C GLY A 24 40.16 7.63 5.30
N SER A 25 40.20 7.49 6.63
CA SER A 25 40.95 6.41 7.31
C SER A 25 40.43 5.02 6.92
N SER A 26 41.27 3.99 7.01
CA SER A 26 40.94 2.60 6.67
C SER A 26 39.66 2.10 7.37
N GLN A 27 39.44 2.50 8.62
CA GLN A 27 38.25 2.14 9.40
C GLN A 27 36.96 2.81 8.88
N LEU A 28 37.04 4.08 8.46
CA LEU A 28 35.90 4.79 7.89
C LEU A 28 35.53 4.23 6.51
N ALA A 29 36.53 3.88 5.70
CA ALA A 29 36.33 3.21 4.42
C ALA A 29 35.63 1.85 4.61
N LEU A 30 36.09 1.03 5.57
CA LEU A 30 35.46 -0.25 5.90
C LEU A 30 34.00 -0.09 6.32
N ARG A 31 33.70 0.86 7.23
CA ARG A 31 32.31 1.13 7.67
C ARG A 31 31.40 1.51 6.50
N ARG A 32 31.87 2.35 5.58
CA ARG A 32 31.09 2.74 4.39
C ARG A 32 30.85 1.56 3.46
N THR A 33 31.83 0.68 3.30
CA THR A 33 31.67 -0.55 2.52
C THR A 33 30.62 -1.48 3.13
N ILE A 34 30.66 -1.73 4.44
CA ILE A 34 29.66 -2.56 5.13
C ILE A 34 28.25 -1.97 4.93
N GLN A 35 28.08 -0.65 5.11
CA GLN A 35 26.80 0.02 4.90
C GLN A 35 26.27 -0.12 3.46
N LEU A 36 27.15 -0.15 2.46
CA LEU A 36 26.72 -0.36 1.06
C LEU A 36 26.20 -1.78 0.85
N TYR A 37 26.89 -2.80 1.35
CA TYR A 37 26.43 -4.20 1.30
C TYR A 37 25.11 -4.39 2.05
N GLU A 38 24.93 -3.74 3.21
CA GLU A 38 23.65 -3.76 3.92
C GLU A 38 22.54 -3.13 3.09
N GLN A 39 22.79 -1.95 2.51
CA GLN A 39 21.81 -1.25 1.67
C GLN A 39 21.44 -2.04 0.42
N GLU A 40 22.38 -2.74 -0.21
CA GLU A 40 22.09 -3.64 -1.33
C GLU A 40 21.02 -4.66 -0.98
N GLN A 41 20.95 -5.12 0.27
CA GLN A 41 19.97 -6.12 0.73
C GLN A 41 18.70 -5.50 1.34
N LEU A 42 18.60 -4.16 1.35
CA LEU A 42 17.45 -3.41 1.84
C LEU A 42 16.64 -2.87 0.66
N ILE A 43 15.54 -3.55 0.34
CA ILE A 43 14.65 -3.17 -0.76
C ILE A 43 14.09 -1.77 -0.52
N GLY A 44 14.40 -0.88 -1.46
CA GLY A 44 14.03 0.54 -1.39
C GLY A 44 15.06 1.46 -0.76
N SER A 45 16.21 0.95 -0.32
CA SER A 45 17.36 1.77 0.05
C SER A 45 17.91 2.54 -1.16
N SER A 46 18.80 3.51 -0.91
CA SER A 46 19.40 4.29 -1.99
C SER A 46 20.16 3.40 -3.00
N ILE A 47 20.99 2.48 -2.50
CA ILE A 47 21.78 1.58 -3.36
C ILE A 47 20.89 0.57 -4.08
N TYR A 48 19.99 -0.10 -3.37
CA TYR A 48 19.04 -1.02 -3.99
C TYR A 48 18.26 -0.34 -5.11
N THR A 49 17.77 0.87 -4.87
CA THR A 49 16.99 1.64 -5.85
C THR A 49 17.81 1.98 -7.10
N LYS A 50 19.08 2.37 -6.94
CA LYS A 50 19.98 2.63 -8.07
C LYS A 50 20.22 1.36 -8.89
N MET A 51 20.52 0.23 -8.23
CA MET A 51 20.71 -1.07 -8.86
C MET A 51 19.44 -1.53 -9.60
N TYR A 52 18.27 -1.39 -8.97
CA TYR A 52 16.98 -1.74 -9.56
C TYR A 52 16.66 -0.92 -10.82
N LYS A 53 17.03 0.36 -10.86
CA LYS A 53 16.90 1.19 -12.07
C LYS A 53 17.79 0.71 -13.20
N ALA A 54 19.06 0.42 -12.90
CA ALA A 54 20.05 -0.01 -13.88
C ALA A 54 19.81 -1.42 -14.41
N CYS A 55 19.19 -2.28 -13.59
CA CYS A 55 18.84 -3.64 -13.97
C CYS A 55 18.06 -3.68 -15.29
N ARG A 56 18.52 -4.50 -16.23
CA ARG A 56 18.01 -4.60 -17.62
C ARG A 56 16.95 -5.68 -17.80
N TYR A 57 16.62 -6.40 -16.73
CA TYR A 57 15.51 -7.34 -16.72
C TYR A 57 14.21 -6.70 -17.19
N SER A 58 13.40 -7.48 -17.90
CA SER A 58 12.03 -7.09 -18.21
C SER A 58 11.21 -6.86 -16.93
N SER A 59 10.07 -6.18 -17.02
CA SER A 59 9.27 -5.89 -15.82
C SER A 59 8.81 -7.16 -15.08
N ARG A 60 8.54 -8.26 -15.80
CA ARG A 60 8.20 -9.54 -15.18
C ARG A 60 9.39 -10.14 -14.44
N GLU A 61 10.57 -10.08 -15.04
CA GLU A 61 11.79 -10.58 -14.42
C GLU A 61 12.24 -9.75 -13.22
N LYS A 62 12.02 -8.43 -13.24
CA LYS A 62 12.23 -7.57 -12.05
C LYS A 62 11.27 -7.90 -10.91
N ILE A 63 10.03 -8.26 -11.23
CA ILE A 63 9.07 -8.75 -10.23
C ILE A 63 9.59 -10.05 -9.60
N GLU A 64 9.97 -11.03 -10.40
CA GLU A 64 10.52 -12.29 -9.88
C GLU A 64 11.83 -12.08 -9.10
N LEU A 65 12.69 -11.15 -9.51
CA LEU A 65 13.89 -10.77 -8.78
C LEU A 65 13.54 -10.31 -7.34
N VAL A 66 12.63 -9.35 -7.21
CA VAL A 66 12.20 -8.82 -5.89
C VAL A 66 11.55 -9.91 -5.05
N LEU A 67 10.66 -10.71 -5.64
CA LEU A 67 9.98 -11.82 -4.95
C LEU A 67 11.00 -12.87 -4.46
N ASN A 68 11.97 -13.27 -5.28
CA ASN A 68 13.00 -14.23 -4.88
C ASN A 68 13.91 -13.68 -3.78
N GLN A 69 14.34 -12.43 -3.89
CA GLN A 69 15.17 -11.77 -2.88
C GLN A 69 14.47 -11.73 -1.50
N LEU A 70 13.16 -11.46 -1.49
CA LEU A 70 12.32 -11.50 -0.30
C LEU A 70 12.01 -12.93 0.18
N GLY A 71 12.37 -13.97 -0.57
CA GLY A 71 11.97 -15.35 -0.31
C GLY A 71 10.44 -15.51 -0.30
N ALA A 72 9.77 -14.85 -1.23
CA ALA A 72 8.32 -14.83 -1.35
C ALA A 72 7.78 -16.22 -1.74
N ALA A 73 7.09 -16.88 -0.81
CA ALA A 73 6.43 -18.15 -1.04
C ALA A 73 5.01 -18.13 -0.47
N LEU A 74 4.08 -18.84 -1.11
CA LEU A 74 2.73 -19.00 -0.58
C LEU A 74 2.67 -20.26 0.29
N GLU A 75 2.29 -20.09 1.54
CA GLU A 75 2.01 -21.16 2.49
C GLU A 75 0.52 -21.08 2.83
N ASN A 76 -0.25 -22.12 2.51
CA ASN A 76 -1.72 -22.15 2.65
C ASN A 76 -2.43 -20.93 2.03
N GLY A 77 -1.90 -20.45 0.89
CA GLY A 77 -2.42 -19.27 0.18
C GLY A 77 -2.01 -17.93 0.78
N THR A 78 -1.17 -17.91 1.82
CA THR A 78 -0.66 -16.71 2.49
C THR A 78 0.81 -16.48 2.14
N LEU A 79 1.15 -15.26 1.75
CA LEU A 79 2.51 -14.88 1.40
C LEU A 79 3.41 -14.82 2.65
N GLN A 80 4.46 -15.62 2.62
CA GLN A 80 5.58 -15.62 3.56
C GLN A 80 6.79 -14.96 2.89
N LEU A 81 7.53 -14.14 3.65
CA LEU A 81 8.78 -13.51 3.21
C LEU A 81 9.91 -13.99 4.10
N THR A 82 10.67 -15.00 3.66
CA THR A 82 11.71 -15.66 4.46
C THR A 82 13.12 -15.48 3.89
N GLY A 83 13.27 -14.63 2.86
CA GLY A 83 14.53 -14.39 2.18
C GLY A 83 15.53 -13.56 2.97
N ALA A 84 16.72 -13.40 2.39
CA ALA A 84 17.79 -12.60 2.97
C ALA A 84 17.52 -11.08 2.86
N TYR A 85 16.76 -10.67 1.85
CA TYR A 85 16.43 -9.26 1.65
C TYR A 85 15.18 -8.89 2.45
N ARG A 86 15.09 -7.63 2.81
CA ARG A 86 13.95 -7.06 3.54
C ARG A 86 13.71 -5.64 3.07
N PHE A 87 12.49 -5.13 3.24
CA PHE A 87 12.23 -3.71 2.99
C PHE A 87 13.12 -2.85 3.88
N ASP A 88 13.64 -1.76 3.30
CA ASP A 88 14.37 -0.77 4.07
C ASP A 88 13.41 -0.12 5.10
N PRO A 89 13.67 -0.28 6.40
CA PRO A 89 12.83 0.35 7.43
C PRO A 89 12.86 1.88 7.39
N GLN A 90 13.82 2.47 6.69
CA GLN A 90 13.95 3.92 6.47
C GLN A 90 13.38 4.36 5.11
N MET A 91 12.79 3.45 4.32
CA MET A 91 12.09 3.81 3.08
C MET A 91 10.81 4.60 3.42
N PRO A 92 10.72 5.90 3.09
CA PRO A 92 9.51 6.66 3.35
C PRO A 92 8.34 6.18 2.47
N PRO A 93 7.08 6.37 2.88
CA PRO A 93 5.89 6.00 2.10
C PRO A 93 5.78 6.67 0.72
N HIS A 94 6.56 7.72 0.47
CA HIS A 94 6.63 8.41 -0.82
C HIS A 94 7.94 8.14 -1.58
N ALA A 95 8.69 7.10 -1.18
CA ALA A 95 9.99 6.77 -1.75
C ALA A 95 9.93 6.54 -3.26
N GLU A 96 11.03 6.88 -3.93
CA GLU A 96 11.19 6.66 -5.36
C GLU A 96 11.06 5.19 -5.74
N PHE A 97 11.62 4.28 -4.93
CA PHE A 97 11.52 2.84 -5.18
C PHE A 97 10.07 2.38 -5.31
N LEU A 98 9.18 2.86 -4.46
CA LEU A 98 7.77 2.48 -4.50
C LEU A 98 7.09 2.89 -5.82
N ALA A 99 7.43 4.06 -6.35
CA ALA A 99 6.96 4.49 -7.67
C ALA A 99 7.55 3.62 -8.80
N LEU A 100 8.82 3.24 -8.72
CA LEU A 100 9.45 2.33 -9.70
C LEU A 100 8.84 0.94 -9.65
N TRP A 101 8.61 0.42 -8.44
CA TRP A 101 7.97 -0.87 -8.22
C TRP A 101 6.56 -0.88 -8.80
N ALA A 102 5.76 0.14 -8.48
CA ALA A 102 4.43 0.32 -9.03
C ALA A 102 4.43 0.39 -10.56
N HIS A 103 5.33 1.17 -11.16
CA HIS A 103 5.49 1.23 -12.61
C HIS A 103 5.89 -0.10 -13.25
N THR A 104 6.74 -0.88 -12.55
CA THR A 104 7.13 -2.23 -12.99
C THR A 104 5.91 -3.14 -13.05
N VAL A 105 5.07 -3.13 -12.01
CA VAL A 105 3.82 -3.92 -11.98
C VAL A 105 2.82 -3.43 -13.03
N GLN A 106 2.63 -2.12 -13.19
CA GLN A 106 1.78 -1.55 -14.25
C GLN A 106 2.19 -2.06 -15.63
N THR A 107 3.49 -2.08 -15.92
CA THR A 107 4.03 -2.54 -17.21
C THR A 107 3.87 -4.05 -17.38
N ALA A 108 4.21 -4.84 -16.36
CA ALA A 108 4.10 -6.30 -16.40
C ALA A 108 2.66 -6.82 -16.55
N PHE A 109 1.66 -6.05 -16.09
CA PHE A 109 0.23 -6.38 -16.13
C PHE A 109 -0.57 -5.38 -16.98
N LYS A 110 0.08 -4.73 -17.97
CA LYS A 110 -0.58 -3.74 -18.84
C LYS A 110 -1.83 -4.33 -19.49
N GLY A 111 -2.95 -3.63 -19.34
CA GLY A 111 -4.27 -4.06 -19.84
C GLY A 111 -4.92 -5.25 -19.10
N LYS A 112 -4.20 -5.93 -18.20
CA LYS A 112 -4.68 -7.13 -17.50
C LYS A 112 -5.08 -6.82 -16.06
N VAL A 113 -5.92 -7.68 -15.48
CA VAL A 113 -6.15 -7.72 -14.04
C VAL A 113 -4.92 -8.38 -13.41
N LEU A 114 -4.47 -7.88 -12.26
CA LEU A 114 -3.39 -8.54 -11.52
C LEU A 114 -3.90 -9.90 -11.01
N ASP A 115 -3.23 -10.96 -11.44
CA ASP A 115 -3.57 -12.38 -11.19
C ASP A 115 -2.42 -13.15 -10.52
N ASP A 116 -1.40 -12.45 -10.02
CA ASP A 116 -0.35 -13.05 -9.20
C ASP A 116 -0.60 -12.77 -7.71
N PRO A 117 -0.98 -13.78 -6.91
CA PRO A 117 -1.26 -13.62 -5.48
C PRO A 117 -0.04 -13.18 -4.66
N ARG A 118 1.19 -13.50 -5.09
CA ARG A 118 2.41 -13.03 -4.40
C ARG A 118 2.53 -11.51 -4.57
N VAL A 119 2.33 -11.01 -5.78
CA VAL A 119 2.40 -9.57 -6.08
C VAL A 119 1.26 -8.81 -5.42
N HIS A 120 0.04 -9.37 -5.39
CA HIS A 120 -1.09 -8.76 -4.69
C HIS A 120 -0.83 -8.69 -3.17
N GLN A 121 -0.47 -9.80 -2.53
CA GLN A 121 -0.25 -9.83 -1.08
C GLN A 121 0.99 -9.06 -0.65
N LEU A 122 2.00 -8.88 -1.53
CA LEU A 122 3.16 -8.04 -1.23
C LEU A 122 2.77 -6.57 -0.95
N ARG A 123 1.66 -6.08 -1.54
CA ARG A 123 1.11 -4.74 -1.24
C ARG A 123 0.84 -4.54 0.24
N MET A 124 0.43 -5.61 0.93
CA MET A 124 0.18 -5.60 2.37
C MET A 124 1.49 -5.49 3.16
N TYR A 125 2.57 -6.14 2.72
CA TYR A 125 3.87 -6.01 3.38
C TYR A 125 4.51 -4.62 3.17
N ILE A 126 4.29 -4.03 1.99
CA ILE A 126 4.68 -2.63 1.74
C ILE A 126 3.91 -1.69 2.67
N ASP A 127 2.61 -1.92 2.82
CA ASP A 127 1.77 -1.22 3.80
C ASP A 127 2.33 -1.31 5.22
N ARG A 128 2.72 -2.51 5.67
CA ARG A 128 3.40 -2.72 6.96
C ARG A 128 4.60 -1.81 7.13
N ASN A 129 5.46 -1.77 6.11
CA ASN A 129 6.67 -0.94 6.13
C ASN A 129 6.32 0.55 6.23
N ASN A 130 5.30 1.00 5.49
CA ASN A 130 4.86 2.39 5.50
C ASN A 130 4.32 2.83 6.87
N ILE A 131 3.45 2.04 7.48
CA ILE A 131 2.90 2.31 8.82
C ILE A 131 4.02 2.34 9.86
N GLN A 132 4.90 1.34 9.81
CA GLN A 132 6.04 1.26 10.74
C GLN A 132 7.01 2.42 10.56
N TYR A 133 7.21 2.90 9.32
CA TYR A 133 8.00 4.09 9.06
C TYR A 133 7.41 5.32 9.75
N ILE A 134 6.09 5.53 9.64
CA ILE A 134 5.43 6.66 10.28
C ILE A 134 5.55 6.58 11.81
N ARG A 135 5.19 5.44 12.39
CA ARG A 135 5.25 5.22 13.84
C ARG A 135 6.66 5.40 14.41
N ARG A 136 7.66 4.85 13.75
CA ARG A 136 9.05 4.88 14.23
C ARG A 136 9.67 6.27 14.17
N ASN A 137 9.42 7.00 13.09
CA ASN A 137 10.12 8.26 12.82
C ASN A 137 9.34 9.50 13.31
N PHE A 138 8.04 9.37 13.59
CA PHE A 138 7.18 10.49 13.96
C PHE A 138 6.23 10.19 15.12
N GLY A 139 6.17 8.95 15.60
CA GLY A 139 5.15 8.50 16.55
C GLY A 139 5.38 8.83 18.01
N HIS A 140 6.49 9.47 18.39
CA HIS A 140 6.99 9.81 19.73
C HIS A 140 5.94 9.94 20.88
N GLY A 141 5.30 8.85 21.29
CA GLY A 141 4.22 8.83 22.30
C GLY A 141 2.88 9.44 21.86
N GLN A 142 2.70 9.77 20.58
CA GLN A 142 1.50 10.41 20.04
C GLN A 142 0.59 9.41 19.31
N THR A 143 -0.60 9.87 18.92
CA THR A 143 -1.52 9.09 18.07
C THR A 143 -0.93 8.90 16.66
N ASP A 144 -1.39 7.86 15.94
CA ASP A 144 -0.97 7.63 14.56
C ASP A 144 -1.35 8.82 13.64
N GLU A 145 -2.49 9.48 13.88
CA GLU A 145 -2.85 10.72 13.16
C GLU A 145 -1.83 11.84 13.39
N ALA A 146 -1.40 12.05 14.62
CA ALA A 146 -0.43 13.09 14.95
C ALA A 146 0.95 12.80 14.33
N ALA A 147 1.37 11.53 14.36
CA ALA A 147 2.57 11.05 13.67
C ALA A 147 2.48 11.30 12.15
N LEU A 148 1.33 11.03 11.55
CA LEU A 148 1.08 11.26 10.12
C LEU A 148 1.13 12.77 9.77
N ALA A 149 0.58 13.62 10.64
CA ALA A 149 0.67 15.07 10.47
C ALA A 149 2.12 15.59 10.61
N ALA A 150 2.90 15.04 11.55
CA ALA A 150 4.32 15.36 11.69
C ALA A 150 5.13 14.92 10.47
N TYR A 151 4.86 13.72 9.92
CA TYR A 151 5.43 13.27 8.64
C TYR A 151 5.15 14.26 7.49
N VAL A 152 3.93 14.80 7.41
CA VAL A 152 3.60 15.82 6.39
C VAL A 152 4.42 17.09 6.56
N ARG A 153 4.55 17.59 7.80
CA ARG A 153 5.25 18.85 8.12
C ARG A 153 6.78 18.74 7.99
N THR A 154 7.33 17.58 8.27
CA THR A 154 8.78 17.36 8.31
C THR A 154 9.41 17.52 6.93
N ALA A 155 10.60 18.11 6.86
CA ALA A 155 11.32 18.34 5.61
C ALA A 155 11.65 17.02 4.89
N LYS A 156 11.65 17.03 3.56
CA LYS A 156 11.97 15.83 2.74
C LYS A 156 13.34 15.22 3.07
N LYS A 157 14.34 16.06 3.36
CA LYS A 157 15.69 15.62 3.75
C LYS A 157 15.73 14.85 5.07
N GLN A 158 14.68 14.97 5.89
CA GLN A 158 14.48 14.24 7.14
C GLN A 158 13.42 13.12 6.97
N GLY A 159 13.04 12.80 5.73
CA GLY A 159 12.10 11.72 5.43
C GLY A 159 10.61 12.10 5.42
N GLY A 160 10.27 13.36 5.71
CA GLY A 160 8.90 13.86 5.63
C GLY A 160 8.45 14.28 4.22
N LEU A 161 7.25 14.87 4.09
CA LEU A 161 6.72 15.35 2.81
C LEU A 161 7.07 16.81 2.48
N GLY A 162 7.72 17.53 3.39
CA GLY A 162 8.10 18.94 3.23
C GLY A 162 6.88 19.85 3.06
N GLY A 163 5.83 19.61 3.84
CA GLY A 163 4.56 20.37 3.79
C GLY A 163 3.60 19.95 2.68
N ARG A 164 3.99 19.01 1.79
CA ARG A 164 3.08 18.53 0.75
C ARG A 164 1.98 17.67 1.37
N LYS A 165 0.76 18.21 1.39
CA LYS A 165 -0.42 17.57 1.98
C LYS A 165 -0.76 16.22 1.36
N LEU A 166 -1.22 15.29 2.20
CA LEU A 166 -1.84 14.03 1.78
C LEU A 166 -3.16 14.29 1.04
N ILE A 167 -3.62 13.29 0.29
CA ILE A 167 -4.91 13.32 -0.40
C ILE A 167 -5.96 12.65 0.47
N ALA A 168 -7.02 13.36 0.84
CA ALA A 168 -8.18 12.81 1.52
C ALA A 168 -9.15 12.22 0.49
N GLU A 169 -9.43 10.92 0.61
CA GLU A 169 -10.39 10.20 -0.22
C GLU A 169 -11.46 9.48 0.62
N ARG A 170 -12.49 8.99 -0.07
CA ARG A 170 -13.55 8.20 0.56
C ARG A 170 -12.99 6.85 1.02
N ALA A 171 -13.27 6.50 2.27
CA ALA A 171 -12.82 5.24 2.88
C ALA A 171 -13.93 4.18 2.93
N ARG A 172 -14.96 4.26 2.07
CA ARG A 172 -16.15 3.38 2.14
C ARG A 172 -15.80 1.88 2.21
N PHE A 173 -14.81 1.46 1.43
CA PHE A 173 -14.37 0.05 1.40
C PHE A 173 -13.53 -0.38 2.61
N HIS A 174 -13.18 0.56 3.49
CA HIS A 174 -12.48 0.39 4.76
C HIS A 174 -13.41 0.72 5.94
N ASN A 175 -14.72 0.60 5.75
CA ASN A 175 -15.73 0.82 6.79
C ASN A 175 -16.68 -0.38 6.80
N LYS A 176 -16.12 -1.59 6.76
CA LYS A 176 -16.90 -2.81 6.65
C LYS A 176 -17.63 -3.08 7.96
N PHE A 177 -18.72 -3.85 7.85
CA PHE A 177 -19.52 -4.29 8.99
C PHE A 177 -20.00 -5.72 8.75
N LEU A 178 -20.41 -6.42 9.81
CA LEU A 178 -20.96 -7.77 9.70
C LEU A 178 -22.29 -7.73 8.95
N LYS A 179 -22.52 -8.68 8.03
CA LYS A 179 -23.77 -8.77 7.25
C LYS A 179 -25.02 -8.95 8.12
N THR A 180 -24.85 -9.41 9.35
CA THR A 180 -25.91 -9.60 10.36
C THR A 180 -26.26 -8.31 11.10
N GLU A 181 -25.52 -7.22 10.88
CA GLU A 181 -25.68 -5.95 11.58
C GLU A 181 -26.08 -4.85 10.60
N ALA A 182 -26.78 -3.83 11.11
CA ALA A 182 -26.99 -2.59 10.37
C ALA A 182 -25.72 -1.73 10.41
N TYR A 183 -25.42 -1.03 9.32
CA TYR A 183 -24.31 -0.10 9.30
C TYR A 183 -24.53 1.06 10.29
N GLN A 184 -23.58 1.26 11.20
CA GLN A 184 -23.62 2.36 12.16
C GLN A 184 -22.72 3.51 11.70
N SER A 185 -23.33 4.65 11.34
CA SER A 185 -22.60 5.87 10.98
C SER A 185 -22.08 6.62 12.22
N GLY A 186 -21.01 7.40 12.07
CA GLY A 186 -20.51 8.33 13.10
C GLY A 186 -19.14 7.98 13.68
N GLN A 187 -18.59 6.81 13.36
CA GLN A 187 -17.25 6.37 13.76
C GLN A 187 -16.43 5.90 12.55
N GLU A 188 -16.71 6.47 11.37
CA GLU A 188 -16.12 6.01 10.13
C GLU A 188 -14.61 6.24 10.06
N ASN A 189 -13.92 5.25 9.51
CA ASN A 189 -12.51 5.35 9.17
C ASN A 189 -12.28 6.45 8.11
N ARG A 190 -11.14 7.13 8.20
CA ARG A 190 -10.71 8.19 7.27
C ARG A 190 -9.49 7.74 6.46
N LYS A 191 -9.53 7.98 5.15
CA LYS A 191 -8.47 7.59 4.21
C LYS A 191 -7.59 8.78 3.81
N ARG A 192 -6.27 8.59 3.83
CA ARG A 192 -5.25 9.58 3.50
C ARG A 192 -4.19 8.94 2.61
N LEU A 193 -4.02 9.40 1.38
CA LEU A 193 -3.02 8.87 0.45
C LEU A 193 -1.81 9.80 0.33
N THR A 194 -0.64 9.23 0.09
CA THR A 194 0.52 10.01 -0.34
C THR A 194 0.23 10.72 -1.65
N PRO A 195 0.91 11.86 -1.94
CA PRO A 195 0.62 12.64 -3.14
C PRO A 195 0.89 11.94 -4.47
N ASN A 196 1.59 10.82 -4.45
CA ASN A 196 1.84 9.94 -5.60
C ASN A 196 0.86 8.74 -5.67
N PHE A 197 -0.19 8.72 -4.82
CA PHE A 197 -1.28 7.74 -4.80
C PHE A 197 -0.91 6.32 -4.30
N HIS A 198 0.38 6.02 -4.13
CA HIS A 198 0.86 4.67 -3.85
C HIS A 198 0.68 4.20 -2.41
N SER A 199 0.85 5.07 -1.42
CA SER A 199 0.72 4.67 -0.01
C SER A 199 -0.55 5.26 0.55
N GLU A 200 -1.29 4.47 1.32
CA GLU A 200 -2.62 4.79 1.80
C GLU A 200 -2.67 4.54 3.29
N PHE A 201 -3.28 5.47 4.04
CA PHE A 201 -3.46 5.43 5.48
C PHE A 201 -4.94 5.52 5.85
N ILE A 202 -5.43 4.59 6.66
CA ILE A 202 -6.79 4.44 7.17
C ILE A 202 -6.74 4.67 8.68
N LEU A 203 -7.35 5.76 9.12
CA LEU A 203 -7.42 6.15 10.52
C LEU A 203 -8.79 5.84 11.11
N ASP A 204 -8.84 5.15 12.24
CA ASP A 204 -10.07 4.98 13.02
C ASP A 204 -10.49 6.30 13.70
N ALA A 205 -11.68 6.30 14.28
CA ALA A 205 -12.20 7.46 15.01
C ALA A 205 -11.37 7.79 16.28
N LYS A 206 -10.56 6.84 16.77
CA LYS A 206 -9.60 7.01 17.87
C LYS A 206 -8.22 7.47 17.37
N GLN A 207 -8.10 7.84 16.09
CA GLN A 207 -6.87 8.37 15.48
C GLN A 207 -5.72 7.36 15.40
N ARG A 208 -6.03 6.07 15.32
CA ARG A 208 -5.08 4.96 15.16
C ARG A 208 -5.16 4.41 13.74
N PHE A 209 -4.05 3.90 13.20
CA PHE A 209 -4.06 3.18 11.93
C PHE A 209 -4.85 1.88 12.06
N VAL A 210 -5.70 1.63 11.07
CA VAL A 210 -6.41 0.36 10.89
C VAL A 210 -5.60 -0.50 9.94
N SER A 211 -5.04 -1.59 10.45
CA SER A 211 -4.18 -2.45 9.65
C SER A 211 -4.13 -3.86 10.22
N GLN A 212 -4.09 -4.85 9.33
CA GLN A 212 -3.96 -6.26 9.71
C GLN A 212 -2.69 -6.51 10.53
N TRP A 213 -1.66 -5.69 10.36
CA TRP A 213 -0.40 -5.80 11.08
C TRP A 213 -0.48 -5.44 12.56
N ASN A 214 -1.60 -4.86 13.00
CA ASN A 214 -1.87 -4.65 14.42
C ASN A 214 -2.25 -5.96 15.14
N VAL A 215 -2.67 -7.00 14.40
CA VAL A 215 -3.25 -8.22 14.98
C VAL A 215 -2.62 -9.51 14.52
N LEU A 216 -1.98 -9.51 13.34
CA LEU A 216 -1.27 -10.67 12.82
C LEU A 216 0.06 -10.89 13.54
N VAL A 217 0.40 -12.16 13.79
CA VAL A 217 1.56 -12.56 14.58
C VAL A 217 2.57 -13.31 13.72
N PHE A 218 3.84 -12.99 13.92
CA PHE A 218 4.96 -13.77 13.36
C PHE A 218 5.49 -14.74 14.42
N ASP A 219 5.84 -15.94 13.99
CA ASP A 219 6.53 -16.91 14.83
C ASP A 219 8.02 -16.55 15.02
N GLN A 220 8.72 -17.37 15.82
CA GLN A 220 10.16 -17.23 16.07
C GLN A 220 11.04 -17.30 14.81
N ASN A 221 10.54 -17.92 13.72
CA ASN A 221 11.22 -18.03 12.44
C ASN A 221 10.87 -16.87 11.49
N ARG A 222 10.14 -15.85 11.98
CA ARG A 222 9.64 -14.70 11.21
C ARG A 222 8.64 -15.11 10.12
N LYS A 223 7.97 -16.25 10.26
CA LYS A 223 6.83 -16.62 9.42
C LYS A 223 5.53 -16.12 10.03
N LEU A 224 4.64 -15.62 9.19
CA LEU A 224 3.30 -15.23 9.59
C LEU A 224 2.50 -16.47 9.99
N ILE A 225 1.90 -16.46 11.18
CA ILE A 225 1.00 -17.54 11.60
C ILE A 225 -0.26 -17.47 10.74
N THR A 226 -0.55 -18.53 9.99
CA THR A 226 -1.66 -18.60 9.02
C THR A 226 -2.92 -19.25 9.56
N GLU A 227 -2.81 -20.01 10.65
CA GLU A 227 -3.89 -20.84 11.16
C GLU A 227 -4.95 -20.01 11.91
N ARG A 228 -6.20 -20.09 11.47
CA ARG A 228 -7.31 -19.35 12.08
C ARG A 228 -7.52 -19.72 13.55
N SER A 229 -7.34 -20.99 13.89
CA SER A 229 -7.51 -21.52 15.25
C SER A 229 -6.52 -20.90 16.26
N TYR A 230 -5.36 -20.41 15.80
CA TYR A 230 -4.44 -19.66 16.65
C TYR A 230 -5.06 -18.32 17.07
N TYR A 231 -5.64 -17.59 16.12
CA TYR A 231 -6.26 -16.30 16.38
C TYR A 231 -7.56 -16.42 17.17
N ASP A 232 -8.34 -17.50 16.98
CA ASP A 232 -9.54 -17.74 17.79
C ASP A 232 -9.21 -17.92 19.28
N LYS A 233 -8.03 -18.48 19.60
CA LYS A 233 -7.54 -18.59 20.99
C LYS A 233 -6.98 -17.26 21.50
N LEU A 234 -6.28 -16.51 20.65
CA LEU A 234 -5.70 -15.21 21.01
C LEU A 234 -6.77 -14.12 21.23
N TYR A 235 -7.90 -14.22 20.52
CA TYR A 235 -9.04 -13.32 20.61
C TYR A 235 -10.30 -14.12 21.02
N PRO A 236 -10.42 -14.55 22.28
CA PRO A 236 -11.44 -15.50 22.72
C PRO A 236 -12.85 -14.92 22.82
N THR A 237 -13.01 -13.61 23.00
CA THR A 237 -14.33 -12.99 23.14
C THR A 237 -14.88 -12.48 21.82
N LYS A 238 -16.21 -12.34 21.71
CA LYS A 238 -16.86 -11.76 20.51
C LYS A 238 -16.33 -10.36 20.16
N GLN A 239 -16.09 -9.52 21.17
CA GLN A 239 -15.58 -8.15 20.99
C GLN A 239 -14.16 -8.17 20.41
N GLU A 240 -13.30 -9.05 20.93
CA GLU A 240 -11.93 -9.21 20.45
C GLU A 240 -11.88 -9.81 19.04
N GLN A 241 -12.74 -10.79 18.73
CA GLN A 241 -12.88 -11.34 17.38
C GLN A 241 -13.35 -10.28 16.40
N TYR A 242 -14.31 -9.45 16.78
CA TYR A 242 -14.75 -8.33 15.95
C TYR A 242 -13.60 -7.37 15.67
N TYR A 243 -12.83 -6.99 16.69
CA TYR A 243 -11.65 -6.13 16.52
C TYR A 243 -10.62 -6.78 15.58
N PHE A 244 -10.28 -8.06 15.80
CA PHE A 244 -9.38 -8.82 14.95
C PHE A 244 -9.84 -8.79 13.49
N GLU A 245 -11.06 -9.24 13.22
CA GLU A 245 -11.61 -9.33 11.87
C GLU A 245 -11.71 -7.94 11.21
N GLN A 246 -12.05 -6.89 11.98
CA GLN A 246 -12.06 -5.51 11.48
C GLN A 246 -10.66 -5.07 11.02
N GLN A 247 -9.61 -5.34 11.79
CA GLN A 247 -8.23 -4.99 11.41
C GLN A 247 -7.80 -5.72 10.13
N ILE A 248 -8.21 -6.98 9.95
CA ILE A 248 -7.95 -7.76 8.72
C ILE A 248 -8.70 -7.20 7.50
N MET A 249 -9.95 -6.78 7.69
CA MET A 249 -10.85 -6.45 6.60
C MET A 249 -10.76 -5.00 6.14
N ASP A 250 -10.63 -4.06 7.07
CA ASP A 250 -10.54 -2.62 6.79
C ASP A 250 -9.11 -2.14 6.57
N GLY A 251 -8.12 -3.02 6.80
CA GLY A 251 -6.70 -2.72 6.67
C GLY A 251 -6.27 -2.15 5.30
N GLU A 252 -5.24 -1.32 5.36
CA GLU A 252 -4.64 -0.58 4.26
C GLU A 252 -3.96 -1.45 3.18
N SER A 253 -3.87 -0.91 1.97
CA SER A 253 -3.12 -1.53 0.87
C SER A 253 -2.34 -0.48 0.08
N PHE A 254 -1.08 -0.78 -0.23
CA PHE A 254 -0.31 -0.07 -1.25
C PHE A 254 -1.02 -0.10 -2.60
N ASN A 255 -1.01 0.99 -3.39
CA ASN A 255 -1.59 1.03 -4.73
C ASN A 255 -0.51 0.94 -5.80
N TYR A 256 -0.67 0.01 -6.73
CA TYR A 256 0.13 -0.04 -7.94
C TYR A 256 -0.27 1.03 -8.93
N ALA A 257 -1.53 1.45 -9.02
CA ALA A 257 -1.90 2.54 -9.92
C ALA A 257 -1.47 3.92 -9.40
N ASN A 258 -1.38 4.89 -10.31
CA ASN A 258 -0.98 6.27 -9.99
C ASN A 258 -2.16 7.20 -9.67
N ARG A 259 -3.41 6.71 -9.81
CA ARG A 259 -4.65 7.47 -9.62
C ARG A 259 -5.86 6.55 -9.67
N ASN A 260 -7.00 7.03 -9.19
CA ASN A 260 -8.27 6.32 -9.24
C ASN A 260 -8.85 6.24 -10.69
N ASN A 261 -8.44 5.22 -11.44
CA ASN A 261 -8.85 4.97 -12.84
C ASN A 261 -9.03 3.47 -13.13
N LEU A 262 -9.16 3.09 -14.41
CA LEU A 262 -9.28 1.69 -14.84
C LEU A 262 -8.06 0.83 -14.47
N GLU A 263 -6.87 1.43 -14.39
CA GLU A 263 -5.67 0.72 -13.94
C GLU A 263 -5.73 0.40 -12.44
N HIS A 264 -6.17 1.37 -11.61
CA HIS A 264 -6.44 1.12 -10.19
C HIS A 264 -7.46 0.01 -9.99
N ARG A 265 -8.54 0.01 -10.79
CA ARG A 265 -9.51 -1.09 -10.75
C ARG A 265 -8.87 -2.45 -11.02
N ARG A 266 -8.03 -2.55 -12.05
CA ARG A 266 -7.41 -3.81 -12.50
C ARG A 266 -6.31 -4.32 -11.56
N LEU A 267 -5.46 -3.43 -11.05
CA LEU A 267 -4.28 -3.78 -10.28
C LEU A 267 -4.52 -3.75 -8.76
N ASP A 268 -5.48 -2.97 -8.30
CA ASP A 268 -5.64 -2.71 -6.87
C ASP A 268 -7.00 -3.16 -6.32
N SER A 269 -8.11 -2.84 -7.00
CA SER A 269 -9.47 -3.07 -6.47
C SER A 269 -10.06 -4.44 -6.79
N MET A 270 -9.75 -5.03 -7.95
CA MET A 270 -10.25 -6.35 -8.35
C MET A 270 -9.50 -7.53 -7.72
N PRO A 271 -8.16 -7.50 -7.57
CA PRO A 271 -7.39 -8.64 -7.07
C PRO A 271 -7.83 -9.17 -5.70
N PRO A 272 -8.23 -8.35 -4.69
CA PRO A 272 -8.69 -8.88 -3.41
C PRO A 272 -9.74 -9.98 -3.50
N ARG A 273 -10.60 -9.99 -4.54
CA ARG A 273 -11.64 -11.02 -4.71
C ARG A 273 -11.08 -12.42 -4.95
N LYS A 274 -9.90 -12.52 -5.56
CA LYS A 274 -9.29 -13.80 -5.98
C LYS A 274 -7.94 -14.06 -5.34
N GLU A 275 -7.16 -13.02 -5.10
CA GLU A 275 -5.74 -13.10 -4.76
C GLU A 275 -5.44 -12.89 -3.27
N ASP A 276 -6.45 -12.52 -2.47
CA ASP A 276 -6.31 -12.43 -1.01
C ASP A 276 -5.90 -13.77 -0.38
N TYR A 277 -5.25 -13.72 0.78
CA TYR A 277 -4.95 -14.93 1.55
C TYR A 277 -6.22 -15.55 2.14
N THR A 278 -6.14 -16.86 2.42
CA THR A 278 -7.28 -17.71 2.77
C THR A 278 -8.10 -17.15 3.94
N MET A 279 -7.44 -16.80 5.04
CA MET A 279 -8.12 -16.26 6.23
C MET A 279 -8.88 -14.96 5.95
N ARG A 280 -8.31 -14.02 5.18
CA ARG A 280 -9.01 -12.78 4.80
C ARG A 280 -10.22 -13.05 3.92
N LYS A 281 -10.13 -14.02 3.00
CA LYS A 281 -11.29 -14.46 2.19
C LYS A 281 -12.39 -15.06 3.06
N GLU A 282 -12.04 -15.89 4.03
CA GLU A 282 -12.99 -16.52 4.95
C GLU A 282 -13.72 -15.50 5.83
N ILE A 283 -12.96 -14.56 6.43
CA ILE A 283 -13.53 -13.45 7.17
C ILE A 283 -14.45 -12.63 6.25
N GLY A 284 -13.97 -12.28 5.05
CA GLY A 284 -14.72 -11.49 4.07
C GLY A 284 -16.08 -12.05 3.67
N LYS A 285 -16.34 -13.36 3.83
CA LYS A 285 -17.68 -13.95 3.59
C LYS A 285 -18.74 -13.39 4.55
N LYS A 286 -18.36 -13.02 5.76
CA LYS A 286 -19.26 -12.50 6.82
C LYS A 286 -19.43 -10.99 6.78
N TRP A 287 -18.53 -10.27 6.13
CA TRP A 287 -18.47 -8.81 6.14
C TRP A 287 -19.05 -8.20 4.86
N SER A 288 -19.62 -7.00 4.98
CA SER A 288 -20.14 -6.17 3.88
C SER A 288 -19.52 -4.78 3.91
N ASN A 289 -19.67 -4.01 2.84
CA ASN A 289 -19.32 -2.59 2.82
C ASN A 289 -20.60 -1.75 2.82
N PRO A 290 -20.58 -0.51 3.32
CA PRO A 290 -21.71 0.40 3.23
C PRO A 290 -22.13 0.61 1.77
N MET A 291 -23.43 0.62 1.47
CA MET A 291 -23.91 0.93 0.11
C MET A 291 -23.82 2.45 -0.17
N ASP A 292 -23.98 2.87 -1.43
CA ASP A 292 -23.81 4.26 -1.88
C ASP A 292 -24.66 5.28 -1.05
N GLN A 293 -24.26 6.57 -1.08
CA GLN A 293 -24.77 7.82 -0.44
C GLN A 293 -25.77 7.83 0.74
N ILE A 294 -26.70 6.89 0.83
CA ILE A 294 -27.67 6.71 1.93
C ILE A 294 -26.92 6.33 3.21
N ASP A 295 -26.04 5.31 3.15
CA ASP A 295 -25.33 4.79 4.33
C ASP A 295 -24.02 5.55 4.59
N TYR A 296 -23.25 5.83 3.53
CA TYR A 296 -21.93 6.47 3.64
C TYR A 296 -21.93 7.91 3.13
N ARG A 297 -22.06 8.87 4.05
CA ARG A 297 -21.93 10.30 3.74
C ARG A 297 -20.51 10.76 4.03
N PHE A 298 -19.65 10.79 3.00
CA PHE A 298 -18.23 11.19 3.15
C PHE A 298 -18.05 12.54 3.87
N LYS A 299 -18.88 13.56 3.59
CA LYS A 299 -18.79 14.85 4.31
C LYS A 299 -19.07 14.72 5.81
N LYS A 300 -19.86 13.72 6.22
CA LYS A 300 -20.15 13.40 7.63
C LYS A 300 -19.05 12.52 8.25
N ALA A 301 -18.54 11.55 7.50
CA ALA A 301 -17.44 10.67 7.92
C ALA A 301 -16.11 11.44 8.09
N ASP A 302 -15.83 12.36 7.17
CA ASP A 302 -14.64 13.22 7.16
C ASP A 302 -14.99 14.64 7.67
N LYS A 303 -15.76 14.71 8.76
CA LYS A 303 -16.14 15.99 9.41
C LYS A 303 -14.95 16.74 9.97
N LYS A 304 -13.96 16.00 10.49
CA LYS A 304 -12.74 16.56 11.08
C LYS A 304 -11.85 17.05 9.96
N LYS A 305 -11.92 18.36 9.69
CA LYS A 305 -10.99 19.03 8.79
C LYS A 305 -9.62 19.03 9.46
N ASP A 306 -8.72 18.18 8.98
CA ASP A 306 -7.31 18.25 9.35
C ASP A 306 -6.57 19.27 8.49
N ASP A 307 -5.39 19.68 8.95
CA ASP A 307 -4.53 20.66 8.29
C ASP A 307 -3.49 20.01 7.36
N TYR A 308 -3.23 18.71 7.51
CA TYR A 308 -2.17 17.96 6.83
C TYR A 308 -2.63 17.24 5.56
N SER A 309 -3.92 17.24 5.25
CA SER A 309 -4.49 16.67 4.03
C SER A 309 -5.32 17.68 3.23
N LYS A 310 -5.62 17.33 1.98
CA LYS A 310 -6.51 18.08 1.08
C LYS A 310 -7.43 17.11 0.35
N LYS A 311 -8.66 17.55 0.06
CA LYS A 311 -9.59 16.73 -0.74
C LYS A 311 -9.05 16.55 -2.14
N ASP A 312 -9.26 15.36 -2.72
CA ASP A 312 -8.97 15.13 -4.13
C ASP A 312 -9.80 16.09 -5.01
N SER A 313 -9.11 16.94 -5.77
CA SER A 313 -9.73 17.88 -6.70
C SER A 313 -10.17 17.23 -8.02
N HIS A 314 -9.73 16.00 -8.32
CA HIS A 314 -9.99 15.34 -9.60
C HIS A 314 -11.37 14.67 -9.71
N HIS A 315 -12.11 14.54 -8.61
CA HIS A 315 -13.48 14.03 -8.61
C HIS A 315 -14.52 14.93 -9.33
N LYS A 316 -14.16 16.14 -9.78
CA LYS A 316 -15.07 17.02 -10.54
C LYS A 316 -15.26 16.61 -12.00
N SER A 317 -14.48 15.69 -12.55
CA SER A 317 -14.45 15.45 -14.02
C SER A 317 -15.35 14.32 -14.55
N LEU A 318 -15.84 13.39 -13.73
CA LEU A 318 -16.61 12.24 -14.27
C LEU A 318 -18.12 12.51 -14.36
N LEU A 319 -18.71 13.25 -13.41
CA LEU A 319 -20.15 13.52 -13.45
C LEU A 319 -20.57 14.42 -14.62
N VAL A 320 -19.71 15.38 -15.00
CA VAL A 320 -20.01 16.30 -16.11
C VAL A 320 -19.96 15.58 -17.47
N LYS A 321 -19.08 14.59 -17.66
CA LYS A 321 -18.99 13.84 -18.93
C LYS A 321 -20.12 12.83 -19.13
N VAL A 322 -20.58 12.16 -18.07
CA VAL A 322 -21.70 11.20 -18.19
C VAL A 322 -23.02 11.91 -18.47
N LEU A 323 -23.27 13.06 -17.84
CA LEU A 323 -24.48 13.86 -18.13
C LEU A 323 -24.47 14.49 -19.54
N SER A 324 -23.30 14.89 -20.04
CA SER A 324 -23.17 15.47 -21.39
C SER A 324 -23.43 14.44 -22.50
N VAL A 325 -22.96 13.20 -22.35
CA VAL A 325 -23.14 12.14 -23.36
C VAL A 325 -24.58 11.61 -23.39
N VAL A 326 -25.24 11.52 -22.23
CA VAL A 326 -26.66 11.11 -22.16
C VAL A 326 -27.59 12.18 -22.72
N ALA A 327 -27.31 13.47 -22.49
CA ALA A 327 -28.10 14.58 -23.03
C ALA A 327 -28.01 14.70 -24.56
N ILE A 328 -26.82 14.49 -25.14
CA ILE A 328 -26.61 14.55 -26.60
C ILE A 328 -27.24 13.33 -27.31
N GLY A 329 -27.19 12.15 -26.69
CA GLY A 329 -27.84 10.94 -27.22
C GLY A 329 -29.37 11.00 -27.24
N TYR A 330 -29.98 11.64 -26.24
CA TYR A 330 -31.44 11.82 -26.20
C TYR A 330 -31.94 12.89 -27.20
N PHE A 331 -31.17 13.94 -27.46
CA PHE A 331 -31.57 14.99 -28.40
C PHE A 331 -31.49 14.56 -29.88
N THR A 332 -30.50 13.72 -30.22
CA THR A 332 -30.30 13.24 -31.61
C THR A 332 -31.32 12.17 -32.01
N LYS A 333 -31.81 11.35 -31.07
CA LYS A 333 -32.87 10.36 -31.35
C LYS A 333 -34.24 11.02 -31.57
N LYS A 334 -34.57 12.07 -30.80
CA LYS A 334 -35.88 12.75 -30.87
C LYS A 334 -36.07 13.60 -32.15
N ILE A 335 -34.99 14.03 -32.79
CA ILE A 335 -35.04 14.77 -34.07
C ILE A 335 -35.21 13.80 -35.27
N ARG A 336 -34.69 12.57 -35.16
CA ARG A 336 -34.77 11.57 -36.23
C ARG A 336 -36.16 10.92 -36.33
N ASP A 337 -36.88 10.80 -35.21
CA ASP A 337 -38.23 10.21 -35.17
C ASP A 337 -39.36 11.21 -35.47
N ARG A 338 -39.05 12.48 -35.76
CA ARG A 338 -40.03 13.51 -36.19
C ARG A 338 -39.97 13.84 -37.70
N LYS A 339 -39.17 13.11 -38.48
CA LYS A 339 -39.04 13.27 -39.94
C LYS A 339 -39.31 11.99 -40.73
N LYS A 340 -40.19 11.12 -40.22
CA LYS A 340 -40.78 10.01 -40.98
C LYS A 340 -42.28 10.05 -40.88
#